data_AF-A0A1G9WWY3-F1
#
_entry.id   AF-A0A1G9WWY3-F1
#
_cell.length_a   1.000
_cell.length_b   1.000
_cell.length_c   1.000
_cell.angle_alpha   90.00
_cell.angle_beta   90.00
_cell.angle_gamma   90.00
#
_symmetry.space_group_name_H-M   'P 1'
#
loop_
_entity.id
_entity.type
_entity.pdbx_description
1 polymer ?
#
loop_
_entity_poly.entity_id
_entity_poly.type
_entity_poly.pdbx_seq_one_letter_code
_entity_poly.pdbx_strand_id
1 'polypeptide(L)'
;MIPTPNTDTYENAAARTARQRRDAADRAREHRVRQRAELEGLRARVAELEPLVAHATVDALIVAGLARAIARAPNYRTEAPVAGFVRVAEILDQCGKAGRAASGDYAECTYAAGCRIQAAVRQFAPARRQTS
;
A
#
# COMPACT_ATOMS: atom_id res chain seq x y z
N MET A 1 -39.82 67.95 -28.36
CA MET A 1 -39.20 67.05 -27.37
C MET A 1 -38.83 65.77 -28.10
N ILE A 2 -37.57 65.61 -28.51
CA ILE A 2 -37.12 64.48 -29.34
C ILE A 2 -36.60 63.40 -28.38
N PRO A 3 -37.12 62.17 -28.39
CA PRO A 3 -36.59 61.11 -27.54
C PRO A 3 -35.22 60.68 -28.07
N THR A 4 -34.19 60.83 -27.24
CA THR A 4 -32.84 60.33 -27.54
C THR A 4 -32.84 58.80 -27.50
N PRO A 5 -32.28 58.11 -28.52
CA PRO A 5 -32.20 56.66 -28.51
C PRO A 5 -31.22 56.18 -27.43
N ASN A 6 -31.67 55.29 -26.54
CA ASN A 6 -30.83 54.61 -25.57
C ASN A 6 -29.72 53.83 -26.29
N THR A 7 -28.47 54.29 -26.14
CA THR A 7 -27.25 53.63 -26.61
C THR A 7 -26.72 52.57 -25.66
N ASP A 8 -27.45 52.26 -24.59
CA ASP A 8 -27.07 51.21 -23.67
C ASP A 8 -27.56 49.86 -24.20
N THR A 9 -26.62 48.93 -24.33
CA THR A 9 -26.85 47.47 -24.48
C THR A 9 -26.88 46.88 -25.90
N TYR A 10 -25.91 47.22 -26.75
CA TYR A 10 -25.49 46.30 -27.82
C TYR A 10 -24.14 45.67 -27.48
N GLU A 11 -24.14 44.67 -26.59
CA GLU A 11 -23.01 43.75 -26.54
C GLU A 11 -22.84 43.14 -27.93
N ASN A 12 -21.67 43.36 -28.54
CA ASN A 12 -21.39 42.81 -29.85
C ASN A 12 -21.29 41.28 -29.75
N ALA A 13 -21.87 40.53 -30.69
CA ALA A 13 -21.93 39.04 -30.61
C ALA A 13 -20.53 38.39 -30.45
N ALA A 14 -19.49 39.07 -30.96
CA ALA A 14 -18.10 38.71 -30.77
C ALA A 14 -17.65 38.78 -29.28
N ALA A 15 -18.10 39.77 -28.52
CA ALA A 15 -17.77 39.93 -27.10
C ALA A 15 -18.42 38.84 -26.24
N ARG A 16 -19.67 38.45 -26.53
CA ARG A 16 -20.35 37.32 -25.88
C ARG A 16 -19.64 36.00 -26.13
N THR A 17 -19.29 35.73 -27.39
CA THR A 17 -18.54 34.52 -27.78
C THR A 17 -17.16 34.48 -27.11
N ALA A 18 -16.47 35.62 -27.00
CA ALA A 18 -15.18 35.70 -26.32
C ALA A 18 -15.28 35.41 -24.81
N ARG A 19 -16.32 35.91 -24.13
CA ARG A 19 -16.59 35.59 -22.71
C ARG A 19 -16.89 34.10 -22.52
N GLN A 20 -17.79 33.54 -23.32
CA GLN A 20 -18.12 32.11 -23.26
C GLN A 20 -16.90 31.21 -23.45
N ARG A 21 -15.97 31.57 -24.35
CA ARG A 21 -14.72 30.83 -24.54
C ARG A 21 -13.79 30.92 -23.34
N ARG A 22 -13.70 32.08 -22.67
CA ARG A 22 -12.93 32.25 -21.44
C ARG A 22 -13.53 31.44 -20.29
N ASP A 23 -14.84 31.53 -20.07
CA ASP A 23 -15.53 30.76 -19.04
C ASP A 23 -15.40 29.25 -19.26
N ALA A 24 -15.45 28.80 -20.52
CA ALA A 24 -15.21 27.40 -20.86
C ALA A 24 -13.76 26.96 -20.59
N ALA A 25 -12.78 27.82 -20.90
CA ALA A 25 -11.37 27.55 -20.63
C ALA A 25 -11.08 27.51 -19.13
N ASP A 26 -11.70 28.40 -18.35
CA ASP A 26 -11.56 28.45 -16.89
C ASP A 26 -12.18 27.22 -16.23
N ARG A 27 -13.39 26.81 -16.64
CA ARG A 27 -14.00 25.54 -16.19
C ARG A 27 -13.14 24.32 -16.54
N ALA A 28 -12.57 24.29 -17.74
CA ALA A 28 -11.67 23.20 -18.15
C ALA A 28 -10.35 23.21 -17.35
N ARG A 29 -9.86 24.38 -16.92
CA ARG A 29 -8.69 24.52 -16.06
C ARG A 29 -9.00 24.03 -14.65
N GLU A 30 -10.10 24.49 -14.06
CA GLU A 30 -10.55 24.05 -12.75
C GLU A 30 -10.80 22.55 -12.69
N HIS A 31 -11.43 21.98 -13.73
CA HIS A 31 -11.66 20.55 -13.81
C HIS A 31 -10.34 19.76 -13.82
N ARG A 32 -9.35 20.22 -14.60
CA ARG A 32 -8.01 19.61 -14.61
C ARG A 32 -7.29 19.74 -13.26
N VAL A 33 -7.45 20.86 -12.58
CA VAL A 33 -6.88 21.05 -11.23
C VAL A 33 -7.53 20.12 -10.21
N ARG A 34 -8.86 20.00 -10.23
CA ARG A 34 -9.60 19.07 -9.35
C ARG A 34 -9.20 17.62 -9.60
N GLN A 35 -9.12 17.20 -10.86
CA GLN A 35 -8.67 15.85 -11.21
C GLN A 35 -7.24 15.56 -10.76
N ARG A 36 -6.33 16.55 -10.89
CA ARG A 36 -4.96 16.39 -10.39
C ARG A 36 -4.92 16.23 -8.87
N ALA A 37 -5.66 17.06 -8.14
CA ALA A 37 -5.74 16.98 -6.69
C ALA A 37 -6.34 15.63 -6.22
N GLU A 38 -7.37 15.14 -6.92
CA GLU A 38 -7.97 13.83 -6.63
C GLU A 38 -6.98 12.68 -6.88
N LEU A 39 -6.27 12.71 -8.01
CA LEU A 39 -5.25 11.70 -8.33
C LEU A 39 -4.07 11.75 -7.35
N GLU A 40 -3.64 12.93 -6.93
CA GLU A 40 -2.60 13.09 -5.90
C GLU A 40 -3.05 12.52 -4.56
N GLY A 41 -4.30 12.79 -4.16
CA GLY A 41 -4.89 12.20 -2.95
C GLY A 41 -4.96 10.67 -3.00
N LEU A 42 -5.34 10.09 -4.15
CA LEU A 42 -5.36 8.64 -4.34
C LEU A 42 -3.95 8.03 -4.29
N ARG A 43 -2.95 8.68 -4.90
CA ARG A 43 -1.55 8.24 -4.85
C ARG A 43 -1.01 8.22 -3.42
N ALA A 44 -1.30 9.26 -2.64
CA ALA A 44 -0.91 9.32 -1.24
C ALA A 44 -1.51 8.14 -0.43
N ARG A 45 -2.80 7.86 -0.62
CA ARG A 45 -3.48 6.73 0.05
C ARG A 45 -2.90 5.38 -0.36
N VAL A 46 -2.55 5.18 -1.63
CA VAL A 46 -1.89 3.95 -2.09
C VAL A 46 -0.53 3.79 -1.43
N ALA A 47 0.27 4.87 -1.36
CA ALA A 47 1.59 4.83 -0.72
C ALA A 47 1.51 4.52 0.79
N GLU A 48 0.45 4.95 1.48
CA GLU A 48 0.22 4.61 2.89
C GLU A 48 -0.16 3.13 3.08
N LEU A 49 -0.91 2.54 2.14
CA LEU A 49 -1.39 1.16 2.22
C LEU A 49 -0.35 0.13 1.77
N GLU A 50 0.51 0.48 0.82
CA GLU A 50 1.55 -0.38 0.26
C GLU A 50 2.43 -1.07 1.32
N PRO A 51 3.00 -0.38 2.33
CA PRO A 51 3.79 -1.04 3.37
C PRO A 51 2.95 -1.98 4.23
N LEU A 52 1.68 -1.66 4.49
CA LEU A 52 0.77 -2.52 5.28
C LEU A 52 0.48 -3.82 4.53
N VAL A 53 0.23 -3.75 3.22
CA VAL A 53 0.02 -4.93 2.37
C VAL A 53 1.30 -5.76 2.26
N ALA A 54 2.46 -5.11 2.11
CA ALA A 54 3.75 -5.80 2.09
C ALA A 54 4.00 -6.56 3.41
N HIS A 55 3.75 -5.92 4.56
CA HIS A 55 3.86 -6.57 5.87
C HIS A 55 2.88 -7.73 6.03
N ALA A 56 1.62 -7.56 5.67
CA ALA A 56 0.62 -8.63 5.74
C ALA A 56 1.00 -9.83 4.86
N THR A 57 1.57 -9.57 3.68
CA THR A 57 2.04 -10.62 2.77
C THR A 57 3.21 -11.40 3.38
N VAL A 58 4.19 -10.70 3.97
CA VAL A 58 5.33 -11.34 4.66
C VAL A 58 4.87 -12.11 5.89
N ASP A 59 3.92 -11.57 6.66
CA ASP A 59 3.37 -12.24 7.85
C ASP A 59 2.60 -13.52 7.44
N ALA A 60 1.83 -13.48 6.36
CA ALA A 60 1.17 -14.67 5.80
C ALA A 60 2.19 -15.73 5.34
N LEU A 61 3.30 -15.32 4.72
CA LEU A 61 4.40 -16.21 4.34
C LEU A 61 5.04 -16.87 5.57
N ILE A 62 5.26 -16.12 6.66
CA ILE A 62 5.80 -16.65 7.91
C ILE A 62 4.86 -17.69 8.52
N VAL A 63 3.55 -17.41 8.56
CA VAL A 63 2.56 -18.37 9.06
C VAL A 63 2.56 -19.65 8.22
N ALA A 64 2.57 -19.52 6.89
CA ALA A 64 2.63 -20.67 5.99
C ALA A 64 3.93 -21.47 6.14
N GLY A 65 5.07 -20.80 6.25
CA GLY A 65 6.38 -21.41 6.46
C GLY A 65 6.45 -22.16 7.79
N LEU A 66 5.98 -21.53 8.87
CA LEU A 66 5.91 -22.14 10.20
C LEU A 66 5.00 -23.37 10.21
N ALA A 67 3.80 -23.28 9.64
CA ALA A 67 2.87 -24.41 9.56
C ALA A 67 3.48 -25.60 8.81
N ARG A 68 4.17 -25.35 7.69
CA ARG A 68 4.87 -26.40 6.93
C ARG A 68 6.05 -26.99 7.69
N ALA A 69 6.79 -26.17 8.42
CA ALA A 69 7.92 -26.63 9.22
C ALA A 69 7.43 -27.52 10.38
N ILE A 70 6.35 -27.14 11.05
CA ILE A 70 5.70 -27.93 12.11
C ILE A 70 5.18 -29.26 11.56
N ALA A 71 4.45 -29.23 10.43
CA ALA A 71 3.88 -30.44 9.82
C ALA A 71 4.96 -31.48 9.41
N ARG A 72 6.21 -31.04 9.23
CA ARG A 72 7.36 -31.89 8.89
C ARG A 72 8.20 -32.28 10.12
N ALA A 73 7.88 -31.80 11.31
CA ALA A 73 8.60 -32.14 12.52
C ALA A 73 8.36 -33.62 12.89
N PRO A 74 9.39 -34.33 13.38
CA PRO A 74 9.32 -35.78 13.63
C PRO A 74 8.24 -36.19 14.65
N ASN A 75 7.81 -35.26 15.51
CA ASN A 75 6.83 -35.50 16.57
C ASN A 75 5.45 -34.87 16.26
N TYR A 76 5.21 -34.41 15.03
CA TYR A 76 3.95 -33.80 14.67
C TYR A 76 2.79 -34.80 14.75
N ARG A 77 1.68 -34.37 15.38
CA ARG A 77 0.43 -35.13 15.44
C ARG A 77 -0.70 -34.20 15.00
N THR A 78 -1.46 -34.61 13.99
CA THR A 78 -2.50 -33.79 13.34
C THR A 78 -3.56 -33.26 14.30
N GLU A 79 -3.86 -34.01 15.36
CA GLU A 79 -4.93 -33.70 16.32
C GLU A 79 -4.44 -33.19 17.68
N ALA A 80 -3.12 -33.12 17.89
CA ALA A 80 -2.55 -32.60 19.14
C ALA A 80 -2.17 -31.12 18.99
N PRO A 81 -2.23 -30.33 20.07
CA PRO A 81 -1.61 -29.01 20.09
C PRO A 81 -0.16 -29.10 19.61
N VAL A 82 0.27 -28.10 18.82
CA VAL A 82 1.65 -28.03 18.34
C VAL A 82 2.58 -28.06 19.55
N ALA A 83 3.34 -29.14 19.68
CA ALA A 83 4.34 -29.33 20.73
C ALA A 83 5.71 -29.52 20.08
N GLY A 84 6.69 -28.70 20.47
CA GLY A 84 8.07 -28.82 20.01
C GLY A 84 8.73 -27.49 19.70
N PHE A 85 10.02 -27.56 19.35
CA PHE A 85 10.82 -26.43 18.93
C PHE A 85 11.20 -26.61 17.45
N VAL A 86 10.93 -25.60 16.64
CA VAL A 86 11.34 -25.56 15.22
C VAL A 86 12.51 -24.62 15.09
N ARG A 87 13.52 -25.00 14.29
CA ARG A 87 14.68 -24.13 14.07
C ARG A 87 14.30 -22.99 13.14
N VAL A 88 14.76 -21.77 13.43
CA VAL A 88 14.50 -20.59 12.60
C VAL A 88 14.92 -20.83 11.14
N ALA A 89 16.04 -21.51 10.91
CA ALA A 89 16.48 -21.87 9.56
C ALA A 89 15.46 -22.71 8.78
N GLU A 90 14.75 -23.63 9.44
CA GLU A 90 13.71 -24.45 8.82
C GLU A 90 12.47 -23.62 8.51
N ILE A 91 12.08 -22.71 9.41
CA ILE A 91 10.99 -21.76 9.17
C ILE A 91 11.28 -20.93 7.92
N LEU A 92 12.50 -20.37 7.83
CA LEU A 92 12.93 -19.54 6.71
C LEU A 92 12.96 -20.30 5.37
N ASP A 93 13.48 -21.52 5.35
CA ASP A 93 13.44 -22.40 4.17
C ASP A 93 12.00 -22.67 3.71
N GLN A 94 11.09 -22.93 4.66
CA GLN A 94 9.68 -23.13 4.32
C GLN A 94 8.96 -21.85 3.89
N CYS A 95 9.38 -20.67 4.39
CA CYS A 95 8.90 -19.38 3.90
C CYS A 95 9.31 -19.17 2.43
N GLY A 96 10.58 -19.42 2.09
CA GLY A 96 11.04 -19.33 0.70
C GLY A 96 10.31 -20.30 -0.23
N LYS A 97 10.04 -21.53 0.22
CA LYS A 97 9.24 -22.52 -0.52
C LYS A 97 7.77 -22.10 -0.67
N ALA A 98 7.19 -21.46 0.34
CA ALA A 98 5.83 -20.92 0.27
C ALA A 98 5.76 -19.75 -0.72
N GLY A 99 6.72 -18.83 -0.67
CA GLY A 99 6.85 -17.71 -1.60
C GLY A 99 6.95 -18.17 -3.04
N ARG A 100 7.82 -19.16 -3.32
CA ARG A 100 7.95 -19.76 -4.65
C ARG A 100 6.63 -20.36 -5.16
N ALA A 101 5.85 -21.01 -4.28
CA ALA A 101 4.55 -21.56 -4.65
C ALA A 101 3.50 -20.48 -4.96
N ALA A 102 3.68 -19.27 -4.42
CA ALA A 102 2.89 -18.07 -4.72
C ALA A 102 3.50 -17.21 -5.85
N SER A 103 4.37 -17.81 -6.69
CA SER A 103 5.06 -17.13 -7.80
C SER A 103 6.04 -16.02 -7.40
N GLY A 104 6.45 -15.96 -6.13
CA GLY A 104 7.51 -15.06 -5.65
C GLY A 104 8.92 -15.64 -5.77
N ASP A 105 9.93 -14.79 -5.59
CA ASP A 105 11.32 -15.24 -5.53
C ASP A 105 11.65 -15.87 -4.17
N TYR A 106 12.38 -17.00 -4.20
CA TYR A 106 12.73 -17.74 -2.98
C TYR A 106 13.63 -16.92 -2.05
N ALA A 107 14.68 -16.28 -2.59
CA ALA A 107 15.67 -15.57 -1.79
C ALA A 107 15.06 -14.30 -1.18
N GLU A 108 14.28 -13.57 -1.98
CA GLU A 108 13.55 -12.39 -1.52
C GLU A 108 12.55 -12.73 -0.41
N CYS A 109 11.75 -13.78 -0.58
CA CYS A 109 10.77 -14.20 0.43
C CYS A 109 11.47 -14.67 1.73
N THR A 110 12.59 -15.38 1.61
CA THR A 110 13.39 -15.84 2.76
C THR A 110 13.98 -14.64 3.51
N TYR A 111 14.51 -13.67 2.78
CA TYR A 111 15.10 -12.46 3.35
C TYR A 111 14.04 -11.60 4.07
N ALA A 112 12.91 -11.34 3.42
CA ALA A 112 11.83 -10.54 3.99
C ALA A 112 11.26 -11.17 5.28
N ALA A 113 11.04 -12.49 5.28
CA ALA A 113 10.63 -13.23 6.47
C ALA A 113 11.68 -13.13 7.59
N GLY A 114 12.97 -13.26 7.26
CA GLY A 114 14.07 -13.11 8.21
C GLY A 114 14.12 -11.73 8.87
N CYS A 115 14.02 -10.66 8.07
CA CYS A 115 13.97 -9.29 8.57
C CYS A 115 12.79 -9.09 9.54
N ARG A 116 11.62 -9.62 9.19
CA ARG A 116 10.41 -9.49 9.99
C ARG A 116 10.49 -10.25 11.32
N ILE A 117 11.00 -11.48 11.31
CA ILE A 117 11.27 -12.27 12.52
C ILE A 117 12.30 -11.55 13.40
N GLN A 118 13.38 -11.04 12.82
CA GLN A 118 14.42 -10.32 13.57
C GLN A 118 13.87 -9.03 14.22
N ALA A 119 12.99 -8.31 13.54
CA ALA A 119 12.30 -7.14 14.08
C ALA A 119 11.40 -7.54 15.26
N ALA A 120 10.62 -8.62 15.13
CA ALA A 120 9.79 -9.13 16.22
C ALA A 120 10.63 -9.57 17.43
N VAL A 121 11.74 -10.28 17.20
CA VAL A 121 12.69 -10.65 18.27
C VAL A 121 13.20 -9.40 18.99
N ARG A 122 13.58 -8.34 18.28
CA ARG A 122 14.04 -7.09 18.92
C ARG A 122 12.95 -6.38 19.72
N GLN A 123 11.69 -6.49 19.29
CA GLN A 123 10.55 -5.88 19.96
C GLN A 123 10.20 -6.60 21.27
N PHE A 124 10.27 -7.93 21.29
CA PHE A 124 9.81 -8.75 22.42
C PHE A 124 10.93 -9.31 23.29
N ALA A 125 12.18 -9.30 22.82
CA ALA A 125 13.31 -9.70 23.65
C ALA A 125 13.50 -8.68 24.80
N PRO A 126 13.64 -9.14 26.04
CA PRO A 126 13.91 -8.25 27.16
C PRO A 126 15.20 -7.48 26.88
N ALA A 127 15.14 -6.14 26.97
CA ALA A 127 16.34 -5.32 26.97
C ALA A 127 17.26 -5.85 28.07
N ARG A 128 18.44 -6.38 27.70
CA ARG A 128 19.45 -6.77 28.68
C ARG A 128 19.70 -5.55 29.56
N ARG A 129 19.26 -5.60 30.83
CA ARG A 129 19.68 -4.63 31.83
C ARG A 129 21.19 -4.69 31.85
N GLN A 130 21.85 -3.64 31.36
CA GLN A 130 23.26 -3.44 31.62
C GLN A 130 23.37 -3.19 33.11
N THR A 131 23.70 -4.24 33.86
CA THR A 131 24.17 -4.10 35.24
C THR A 131 25.52 -3.43 35.15
N SER A 132 25.53 -2.11 35.38
CA SER A 132 26.71 -1.32 35.72
C SER A 132 27.22 -1.68 37.10
#